data_AF-A0A7W5LKE6-F1
#
_entry.id   AF-A0A7W5LKE6-F1
#
_cell.length_a   1.000
_cell.length_b   1.000
_cell.length_c   1.000
_cell.angle_alpha   90.00
_cell.angle_beta   90.00
_cell.angle_gamma   90.00
#
_symmetry.space_group_name_H-M   'P 1'
#
loop_
_entity.id
_entity.type
_entity.pdbx_description
1 polymer ?
#
loop_
_entity_poly.entity_id
_entity_poly.type
_entity_poly.pdbx_seq_one_letter_code
_entity_poly.pdbx_strand_id
1 'polypeptide(L)'
;MQKLVLVAVVASFITGPAWAVECTPITKKQVEGLFDRWNSSLATLDPEKVVENYAPDAVLLPTVSNKPRLTQEERKAYFKEFLKKKPQGKIDSRTIKIGCNKVTDTGLYTFTMADGTKVPARYTFTYEVENGKWLIASHHSSAMPEHKN
;
A
#
# COMPACT_ATOMS: atom_id res chain seq x y z
N MET A 1 -53.26 -20.43 -52.61
CA MET A 1 -52.06 -21.17 -52.12
C MET A 1 -50.99 -20.14 -51.79
N GLN A 2 -50.70 -19.98 -50.50
CA GLN A 2 -49.94 -18.86 -49.93
C GLN A 2 -48.45 -19.23 -49.92
N LYS A 3 -47.60 -18.46 -50.62
CA LYS A 3 -46.14 -18.65 -50.57
C LYS A 3 -45.59 -17.93 -49.35
N LEU A 4 -45.08 -18.70 -48.39
CA LEU A 4 -44.29 -18.21 -47.26
C LEU A 4 -42.95 -17.67 -47.77
N VAL A 5 -42.63 -16.42 -47.42
CA VAL A 5 -41.29 -15.85 -47.59
C VAL A 5 -40.63 -15.82 -46.21
N LEU A 6 -39.60 -16.66 -46.01
CA LEU A 6 -38.75 -16.57 -44.82
C LEU A 6 -37.74 -15.42 -45.01
N VAL A 7 -37.80 -14.42 -44.13
CA VAL A 7 -36.76 -13.40 -43.99
C VAL A 7 -35.79 -13.89 -42.91
N ALA A 8 -34.57 -14.22 -43.32
CA ALA A 8 -33.47 -14.53 -42.40
C ALA A 8 -32.87 -13.21 -41.88
N VAL A 9 -33.07 -12.91 -40.60
CA VAL A 9 -32.40 -11.79 -39.92
C VAL A 9 -31.03 -12.27 -39.45
N VAL A 10 -29.97 -11.79 -40.10
CA VAL A 10 -28.59 -12.03 -39.66
C VAL A 10 -28.21 -10.92 -38.67
N ALA A 11 -28.14 -11.25 -37.39
CA ALA A 11 -27.64 -10.34 -36.37
C ALA A 11 -26.10 -10.30 -36.40
N SER A 12 -25.52 -9.23 -36.94
CA SER A 12 -24.08 -8.97 -36.83
C SER A 12 -23.75 -8.43 -35.44
N PHE A 13 -23.08 -9.25 -34.62
CA PHE A 13 -22.46 -8.79 -33.38
C PHE A 13 -21.18 -8.03 -33.73
N ILE A 14 -21.19 -6.70 -33.57
CA ILE A 14 -19.98 -5.88 -33.67
C ILE A 14 -19.20 -6.10 -32.37
N THR A 15 -18.21 -7.01 -32.39
CA THR A 15 -17.22 -7.12 -31.32
C THR A 15 -16.30 -5.90 -31.40
N GLY A 16 -16.52 -4.90 -30.55
CA GLY A 16 -15.58 -3.79 -30.38
C GLY A 16 -14.22 -4.29 -29.87
N PRO A 17 -13.12 -3.58 -30.15
CA PRO A 17 -11.80 -4.00 -29.68
C PRO A 17 -11.81 -4.04 -28.14
N ALA A 18 -11.48 -5.20 -27.58
CA ALA A 18 -11.17 -5.30 -26.17
C ALA A 18 -9.88 -4.51 -25.91
N TRP A 19 -9.99 -3.35 -25.28
CA TRP A 19 -8.81 -2.61 -24.84
C TRP A 19 -8.13 -3.42 -23.75
N ALA A 20 -6.93 -3.92 -24.03
CA ALA A 20 -6.09 -4.52 -23.01
C ALA A 20 -5.77 -3.43 -21.98
N VAL A 21 -6.13 -3.68 -20.71
CA VAL A 21 -5.70 -2.82 -19.61
C VAL A 21 -4.20 -3.03 -19.42
N GLU A 22 -3.39 -2.08 -19.87
CA GLU A 22 -1.96 -2.09 -19.55
C GLU A 22 -1.75 -1.69 -18.09
N CYS A 23 -1.18 -2.61 -17.33
CA CYS A 23 -0.84 -2.39 -15.93
C CYS A 23 0.54 -1.75 -15.82
N THR A 24 0.72 -0.86 -14.84
CA THR A 24 2.01 -0.23 -14.55
C THR A 24 3.03 -1.32 -14.13
N PRO A 25 4.15 -1.48 -14.86
CA PRO A 25 5.13 -2.51 -14.52
C PRO A 25 5.91 -2.14 -13.24
N ILE A 26 6.14 -3.15 -12.39
CA ILE A 26 6.98 -3.04 -11.21
C ILE A 26 7.63 -4.39 -10.88
N THR A 27 8.89 -4.36 -10.46
CA THR A 27 9.66 -5.53 -10.02
C THR A 27 9.66 -5.64 -8.50
N LYS A 28 9.94 -6.83 -7.95
CA LYS A 28 10.08 -7.02 -6.49
C LYS A 28 11.10 -6.04 -5.88
N LYS A 29 12.26 -5.85 -6.51
CA LYS A 29 13.30 -4.92 -6.04
C LYS A 29 12.80 -3.46 -5.97
N GLN A 30 11.97 -3.04 -6.92
CA GLN A 30 11.36 -1.71 -6.86
C GLN A 30 10.34 -1.61 -5.72
N VAL A 31 9.59 -2.67 -5.43
CA VAL A 31 8.68 -2.73 -4.27
C VAL A 31 9.45 -2.61 -2.95
N GLU A 32 10.58 -3.30 -2.81
CA GLU A 32 11.47 -3.16 -1.64
C GLU A 32 11.91 -1.71 -1.45
N GLY A 33 12.26 -1.04 -2.56
CA GLY A 33 12.60 0.38 -2.57
C GLY A 33 11.46 1.32 -2.14
N LEU A 34 10.18 0.90 -2.24
CA LEU A 34 9.06 1.68 -1.72
C LEU A 34 9.06 1.73 -0.19
N PHE A 35 9.39 0.61 0.46
CA PHE A 35 9.62 0.59 1.91
C PHE A 35 10.84 1.45 2.27
N ASP A 36 11.95 1.32 1.54
CA ASP A 36 13.17 2.09 1.83
C ASP A 36 12.93 3.60 1.72
N ARG A 37 12.17 4.04 0.71
CA ARG A 37 11.73 5.43 0.55
C ARG A 37 10.91 5.91 1.76
N TRP A 38 9.91 5.13 2.17
CA TRP A 38 9.09 5.44 3.34
C TRP A 38 9.93 5.46 4.63
N ASN A 39 10.80 4.49 4.84
CA ASN A 39 11.65 4.40 6.02
C ASN A 39 12.68 5.55 6.09
N SER A 40 13.23 5.94 4.95
CA SER A 40 14.12 7.11 4.84
C SER A 40 13.40 8.41 5.19
N SER A 41 12.10 8.53 4.87
CA SER A 41 11.31 9.69 5.29
C SER A 41 11.11 9.76 6.81
N LEU A 42 11.20 8.65 7.54
CA LEU A 42 11.20 8.71 9.02
C LEU A 42 12.47 9.38 9.56
N ALA A 43 13.61 9.23 8.87
CA ALA A 43 14.88 9.79 9.29
C ALA A 43 14.93 11.33 9.16
N THR A 44 14.05 11.94 8.36
CA THR A 44 13.96 13.40 8.23
C THR A 44 13.32 14.05 9.45
N LEU A 45 12.61 13.27 10.28
CA LEU A 45 11.77 13.75 11.39
C LEU A 45 10.68 14.75 10.96
N ASP A 46 10.37 14.78 9.66
CA ASP A 46 9.37 15.65 9.07
C ASP A 46 8.11 14.82 8.70
N PRO A 47 6.98 14.98 9.41
CA PRO A 47 5.79 14.18 9.17
C PRO A 47 5.17 14.46 7.79
N GLU A 48 5.39 15.64 7.20
CA GLU A 48 5.00 15.94 5.82
C GLU A 48 5.71 14.99 4.84
N LYS A 49 7.01 14.77 5.01
CA LYS A 49 7.79 13.83 4.18
C LYS A 49 7.33 12.39 4.32
N VAL A 50 6.85 12.00 5.49
CA VAL A 50 6.29 10.66 5.69
C VAL A 50 4.97 10.51 4.95
N VAL A 51 4.05 11.46 5.10
CA VAL A 51 2.72 11.35 4.48
C VAL A 51 2.72 11.56 2.97
N GLU A 52 3.76 12.17 2.39
CA GLU A 52 3.99 12.21 0.92
C GLU A 52 4.08 10.82 0.28
N ASN A 53 4.33 9.76 1.07
CA ASN A 53 4.34 8.37 0.59
C ASN A 53 2.94 7.73 0.50
N TYR A 54 1.90 8.40 1.01
CA TYR A 54 0.54 7.87 1.11
C TYR A 54 -0.35 8.48 0.03
N ALA A 55 -1.25 7.67 -0.52
CA ALA A 55 -2.33 8.18 -1.35
C ALA A 55 -3.25 9.10 -0.51
N PRO A 56 -3.93 10.09 -1.10
CA PRO A 56 -4.82 11.01 -0.39
C PRO A 56 -5.86 10.27 0.48
N ASP A 57 -6.43 9.18 -0.04
CA ASP A 57 -7.47 8.35 0.58
C ASP A 57 -6.94 7.14 1.38
N ALA A 58 -5.62 7.05 1.59
CA ALA A 58 -5.01 5.88 2.21
C ALA A 58 -5.48 5.58 3.65
N VAL A 59 -5.51 4.32 4.03
CA VAL A 59 -5.82 3.92 5.42
C VAL A 59 -4.55 3.59 6.18
N LEU A 60 -4.39 4.15 7.38
CA LEU A 60 -3.36 3.71 8.34
C LEU A 60 -4.02 3.14 9.60
N LEU A 61 -3.69 1.89 9.91
CA LEU A 61 -3.98 1.19 11.16
C LEU A 61 -2.66 1.02 11.92
N PRO A 62 -2.32 1.97 12.82
CA PRO A 62 -1.00 2.00 13.45
C PRO A 62 -0.91 1.12 14.70
N THR A 63 0.33 0.76 15.07
CA THR A 63 0.61 -0.15 16.20
C THR A 63 0.19 0.38 17.57
N VAL A 64 0.28 1.69 17.80
CA VAL A 64 0.18 2.32 19.13
C VAL A 64 -1.03 3.26 19.27
N SER A 65 -2.04 3.11 18.42
CA SER A 65 -3.27 3.91 18.52
C SER A 65 -4.47 3.11 18.07
N ASN A 66 -5.53 3.11 18.89
CA ASN A 66 -6.81 2.49 18.55
C ASN A 66 -7.57 3.24 17.44
N LYS A 67 -7.19 4.49 17.14
CA LYS A 67 -7.84 5.31 16.12
C LYS A 67 -7.24 5.05 14.74
N PRO A 68 -8.02 4.52 13.76
CA PRO A 68 -7.63 4.52 12.35
C PRO A 68 -7.37 5.94 11.85
N ARG A 69 -6.42 6.10 10.93
CA ARG A 69 -6.15 7.37 10.26
C ARG A 69 -6.61 7.27 8.82
N LEU A 70 -7.65 8.03 8.49
CA LEU A 70 -8.37 7.95 7.22
C LEU A 70 -8.13 9.20 6.36
N THR A 71 -7.59 10.26 6.94
CA THR A 71 -7.20 11.48 6.21
C THR A 71 -5.70 11.75 6.30
N GLN A 72 -5.20 12.59 5.40
CA GLN A 72 -3.79 12.99 5.38
C GLN A 72 -3.40 13.71 6.68
N GLU A 73 -4.26 14.57 7.22
CA GLU A 73 -4.06 15.29 8.47
C GLU A 73 -3.96 14.32 9.66
N GLU A 74 -4.80 13.28 9.68
CA GLU A 74 -4.80 12.28 10.75
C GLU A 74 -3.54 11.41 10.72
N ARG A 75 -3.09 11.03 9.51
CA ARG A 75 -1.81 10.32 9.30
C ARG A 75 -0.65 11.20 9.73
N LYS A 76 -0.67 12.48 9.34
CA LYS A 76 0.36 13.47 9.70
C LYS A 76 0.45 13.67 11.21
N ALA A 77 -0.69 13.81 11.89
CA ALA A 77 -0.75 13.93 13.34
C ALA A 77 -0.19 12.69 14.05
N TYR A 78 -0.46 11.48 13.51
CA TYR A 78 0.16 10.26 14.02
C TYR A 78 1.69 10.29 13.88
N PHE A 79 2.20 10.62 12.69
CA PHE A 79 3.64 10.66 12.45
C PHE A 79 4.35 11.76 13.23
N LYS A 80 3.71 12.90 13.48
CA LYS A 80 4.25 13.95 14.37
C LYS A 80 4.61 13.40 15.76
N GLU A 81 3.78 12.52 16.31
CA GLU A 81 4.05 11.88 17.61
C GLU A 81 5.02 10.71 17.49
N PHE A 82 4.87 9.88 16.46
CA PHE A 82 5.74 8.72 16.24
C PHE A 82 7.21 9.11 16.01
N LEU A 83 7.45 10.19 15.25
CA LEU A 83 8.79 10.66 14.90
C LEU A 83 9.57 11.22 16.10
N LYS A 84 8.90 11.61 17.20
CA LYS A 84 9.59 11.99 18.45
C LYS A 84 10.49 10.87 18.99
N LYS A 85 10.17 9.61 18.67
CA LYS A 85 10.96 8.43 19.06
C LYS A 85 12.15 8.14 18.13
N LYS A 86 12.29 8.92 17.04
CA LYS A 86 13.27 8.73 15.95
C LYS A 86 13.32 7.27 15.46
N PRO A 87 12.17 6.70 15.05
CA PRO A 87 12.07 5.30 14.67
C PRO A 87 12.84 5.02 13.38
N GLN A 88 13.52 3.88 13.31
CA GLN A 88 14.10 3.32 12.09
C GLN A 88 13.71 1.85 11.95
N GLY A 89 13.03 1.51 10.87
CA GLY A 89 12.55 0.16 10.60
C GLY A 89 13.58 -0.69 9.88
N LYS A 90 13.62 -1.97 10.22
CA LYS A 90 14.34 -3.02 9.47
C LYS A 90 13.37 -4.15 9.15
N ILE A 91 13.34 -4.60 7.90
CA ILE A 91 12.56 -5.77 7.49
C ILE A 91 13.25 -7.04 8.01
N ASP A 92 12.50 -7.87 8.72
CA ASP A 92 12.94 -9.16 9.24
C ASP A 92 12.48 -10.31 8.32
N SER A 93 11.27 -10.20 7.77
CA SER A 93 10.74 -11.11 6.76
C SER A 93 9.78 -10.37 5.82
N ARG A 94 9.66 -10.85 4.59
CA ARG A 94 8.89 -10.18 3.53
C ARG A 94 8.28 -11.18 2.56
N THR A 95 7.03 -10.92 2.18
CA THR A 95 6.31 -11.57 1.08
C THR A 95 5.71 -10.49 0.20
N ILE A 96 6.06 -10.51 -1.09
CA ILE A 96 5.56 -9.55 -2.08
C ILE A 96 4.60 -10.25 -3.04
N LYS A 97 3.41 -9.68 -3.22
CA LYS A 97 2.44 -10.03 -4.27
C LYS A 97 2.25 -8.83 -5.20
N ILE A 98 2.50 -9.01 -6.49
CA ILE A 98 2.33 -7.98 -7.52
C ILE A 98 1.09 -8.35 -8.35
N GLY A 99 0.15 -7.43 -8.44
CA GLY A 99 -1.03 -7.49 -9.31
C GLY A 99 -1.06 -6.32 -10.29
N CYS A 100 -2.15 -6.19 -11.05
CA CYS A 100 -2.34 -5.06 -11.95
C CYS A 100 -2.55 -3.77 -11.15
N ASN A 101 -1.64 -2.79 -11.30
CA ASN A 101 -1.71 -1.48 -10.63
C ASN A 101 -1.80 -1.54 -9.09
N LYS A 102 -1.49 -2.70 -8.49
CA LYS A 102 -1.60 -2.95 -7.06
C LYS A 102 -0.50 -3.89 -6.60
N VAL A 103 0.11 -3.58 -5.46
CA VAL A 103 1.14 -4.42 -4.83
C VAL A 103 0.78 -4.62 -3.36
N THR A 104 1.09 -5.80 -2.82
CA THR A 104 1.11 -6.05 -1.38
C THR A 104 2.51 -6.47 -0.95
N ASP A 105 3.09 -5.74 0.00
CA ASP A 105 4.31 -6.10 0.74
C ASP A 105 3.91 -6.36 2.19
N THR A 106 4.08 -7.58 2.67
CA THR A 106 3.69 -7.98 4.03
C THR A 106 4.78 -8.81 4.68
N GLY A 107 4.90 -8.72 6.00
CA GLY A 107 5.84 -9.52 6.75
C GLY A 107 6.05 -8.98 8.15
N LEU A 108 7.29 -9.14 8.63
CA LEU A 108 7.73 -8.70 9.94
C LEU A 108 8.80 -7.63 9.78
N TYR A 109 8.75 -6.63 10.66
CA TYR A 109 9.81 -5.65 10.80
C TYR A 109 10.10 -5.36 12.27
N THR A 110 11.24 -4.74 12.51
CA THR A 110 11.61 -4.26 13.84
C THR A 110 11.95 -2.78 13.74
N PHE A 111 11.28 -1.95 14.52
CA PHE A 111 11.70 -0.56 14.73
C PHE A 111 12.75 -0.49 15.82
N THR A 112 13.82 0.25 15.56
CA THR A 112 14.77 0.71 16.58
C THR A 112 14.50 2.18 16.86
N MET A 113 14.30 2.53 18.13
CA MET A 113 14.08 3.90 18.59
C MET A 113 15.41 4.57 19.00
N ALA A 114 15.39 5.88 19.26
CA ALA A 114 16.58 6.65 19.66
C ALA A 114 17.27 6.12 20.94
N ASP A 115 16.51 5.53 21.86
CA ASP A 115 16.99 4.96 23.12
C ASP A 115 17.52 3.52 22.98
N GLY A 116 17.53 2.98 21.75
CA GLY A 116 17.91 1.60 21.46
C GLY A 116 16.79 0.57 21.65
N THR A 117 15.59 0.98 22.10
CA THR A 117 14.44 0.10 22.21
C THR A 117 14.10 -0.51 20.86
N LYS A 118 13.96 -1.84 20.83
CA LYS A 118 13.56 -2.61 19.65
C LYS A 118 12.11 -3.07 19.78
N VAL A 119 11.29 -2.74 18.78
CA VAL A 119 9.87 -3.08 18.75
C VAL A 119 9.59 -3.94 17.51
N PRO A 120 9.55 -5.28 17.65
CA PRO A 120 9.13 -6.15 16.57
C PRO A 120 7.63 -6.02 16.32
N ALA A 121 7.23 -6.05 15.06
CA ALA A 121 5.85 -5.87 14.65
C ALA A 121 5.57 -6.55 13.30
N ARG A 122 4.29 -6.82 13.07
CA ARG A 122 3.75 -7.29 11.78
C ARG A 122 3.38 -6.08 10.95
N TYR A 123 3.53 -6.19 9.64
CA TYR A 123 3.14 -5.13 8.72
C TYR A 123 2.42 -5.66 7.46
N THR A 124 1.59 -4.81 6.88
CA THR A 124 1.09 -4.92 5.53
C THR A 124 1.07 -3.53 4.91
N PHE A 125 1.82 -3.34 3.83
CA PHE A 125 1.68 -2.21 2.92
C PHE A 125 0.97 -2.69 1.66
N THR A 126 -0.11 -2.02 1.27
CA THR A 126 -0.62 -2.11 -0.09
C THR A 126 -0.29 -0.83 -0.82
N TYR A 127 0.24 -0.96 -2.03
CA TYR A 127 0.57 0.16 -2.90
C TYR A 127 -0.35 0.16 -4.11
N GLU A 128 -0.75 1.35 -4.54
CA GLU A 128 -1.48 1.58 -5.78
C GLU A 128 -0.79 2.70 -6.56
N VAL A 129 -1.00 2.74 -7.88
CA VAL A 129 -0.42 3.78 -8.73
C VAL A 129 -1.38 4.96 -8.84
N GLU A 130 -0.87 6.15 -8.54
CA GLU A 130 -1.61 7.40 -8.70
C GLU A 130 -0.70 8.41 -9.41
N ASN A 131 -1.15 8.96 -10.53
CA ASN A 131 -0.37 9.90 -11.36
C ASN A 131 1.04 9.38 -11.68
N GLY A 132 1.16 8.08 -11.99
CA GLY A 132 2.43 7.41 -12.30
C GLY A 132 3.34 7.13 -11.11
N LYS A 133 2.89 7.39 -9.88
CA LYS A 133 3.67 7.15 -8.64
C LYS A 133 3.03 6.03 -7.83
N TRP A 134 3.85 5.10 -7.36
CA TRP A 134 3.42 4.10 -6.38
C TRP A 134 3.34 4.74 -4.99
N LEU A 135 2.12 4.80 -4.44
CA LEU A 135 1.82 5.35 -3.13
C LEU A 135 1.19 4.28 -2.23
N ILE A 136 1.35 4.43 -0.92
CA ILE A 136 0.72 3.55 0.07
C ILE A 136 -0.78 3.84 0.06
N ALA A 137 -1.58 2.86 -0.32
CA ALA A 137 -3.05 2.89 -0.25
C ALA A 137 -3.57 2.33 1.08
N SER A 138 -2.85 1.38 1.69
CA SER A 138 -3.16 0.88 3.03
C SER A 138 -1.88 0.49 3.76
N HIS A 139 -1.81 0.85 5.03
CA HIS A 139 -0.75 0.45 5.94
C HIS A 139 -1.39 -0.08 7.22
N HIS A 140 -1.25 -1.37 7.47
CA HIS A 140 -1.54 -1.98 8.78
C HIS A 140 -0.23 -2.32 9.46
N SER A 141 -0.01 -1.82 10.68
CA SER A 141 1.03 -2.32 11.58
C SER A 141 0.47 -2.71 12.94
N SER A 142 0.92 -3.85 13.46
CA SER A 142 0.48 -4.37 14.75
C SER A 142 1.64 -4.99 15.52
N ALA A 143 1.56 -4.97 16.85
CA ALA A 143 2.54 -5.62 17.70
C ALA A 143 2.56 -7.13 17.46
N MET A 144 3.63 -7.79 17.88
CA MET A 144 3.59 -9.25 18.01
C MET A 144 2.51 -9.63 19.02
N PRO A 145 1.63 -10.60 18.69
CA PRO A 145 0.46 -10.91 19.52
C PRO A 145 0.81 -11.73 20.77
N GLU A 146 1.93 -12.46 20.75
CA GLU A 146 2.38 -13.27 21.88
C GLU A 146 3.22 -12.41 22.83
N HIS A 147 2.88 -12.44 24.12
CA HIS A 147 3.73 -11.92 25.18
C HIS A 147 4.49 -13.09 25.80
N LYS A 148 5.80 -12.92 26.05
CA LYS A 148 6.51 -13.87 26.91
C LYS A 148 5.93 -13.69 28.32
N ASN A 149 5.18 -14.70 28.75
CA ASN A 149 4.79 -14.86 30.15
C ASN A 149 6.03 -15.09 31.02
#